data_AF-A0A5N5QIS6-F1
#
_entry.id   AF-A0A5N5QIS6-F1
#
_cell.length_a   1.000
_cell.length_b   1.000
_cell.length_c   1.000
_cell.angle_alpha   90.00
_cell.angle_beta   90.00
_cell.angle_gamma   90.00
#
_symmetry.space_group_name_H-M   'P 1'
#
loop_
_entity.id
_entity.type
_entity.pdbx_description
1 polymer ?
#
loop_
_entity_poly.entity_id
_entity_poly.type
_entity_poly.pdbx_seq_one_letter_code
_entity_poly.pdbx_strand_id
1 'polypeptide(L)'
;MSKVLDPQIDKNRTSMSRALGAAFLSHQVAELERTNQQRSRTPRSRGGRSGGMRRAERDDYDPDFDRARAKAAFGIHTDESWRRPQSSDDTASESTSPPRQTLILDRPPRADVIVVDASVLIHALGAVQRWCHNGHTEVVIPLEALNTLDILKSGTNQVAARSRAASRLLEEEVGNNPRIRVQRDDAFVPWDTIAAKSASGGNSVPNQPDTRWKVEGAGAPEWMKRMVCCAKWEDGVGNPDGKRVVFAVVDAKDTSASVGRYDSLVDGELVSEWSAKLGLEIIKVNKEKPMGSPSKGERRTRGGGGGGGRSGASGGRGRGRGGLVEKPFPAITVPPAGKVIRVLARGEKLEPE
;
A
#
# COMPACT_ATOMS: atom_id res chain seq x y z
N MET A 1 -45.06 19.74 40.40
CA MET A 1 -45.62 18.44 40.84
C MET A 1 -44.96 17.34 40.05
N SER A 2 -43.82 16.86 40.55
CA SER A 2 -43.01 15.82 39.92
C SER A 2 -43.65 14.46 40.21
N LYS A 3 -44.14 13.78 39.18
CA LYS A 3 -44.69 12.42 39.32
C LYS A 3 -43.55 11.48 39.73
N VAL A 4 -43.56 11.06 41.00
CA VAL A 4 -42.70 10.00 41.51
C VAL A 4 -43.12 8.72 40.79
N LEU A 5 -42.36 8.32 39.78
CA LEU A 5 -42.58 7.06 39.06
C LEU A 5 -42.19 5.90 39.98
N ASP A 6 -43.02 4.86 39.99
CA ASP A 6 -42.86 3.68 40.83
C ASP A 6 -41.51 3.00 40.56
N PRO A 7 -40.64 2.84 41.58
CA PRO A 7 -39.29 2.28 41.43
C PRO A 7 -39.28 0.82 40.95
N GLN A 8 -40.44 0.15 40.95
CA GLN A 8 -40.58 -1.19 40.42
C GLN A 8 -40.63 -1.22 38.88
N ILE A 9 -41.17 -0.17 38.24
CA ILE A 9 -41.30 -0.08 36.79
C ILE A 9 -39.90 0.07 36.14
N ASP A 10 -39.02 0.85 36.78
CA ASP A 10 -37.65 1.06 36.27
C ASP A 10 -36.78 -0.21 36.36
N LYS A 11 -36.99 -1.05 37.38
CA LYS A 11 -36.32 -2.35 37.51
C LYS A 11 -36.74 -3.32 36.40
N ASN A 12 -38.04 -3.37 36.08
CA ASN A 12 -38.53 -4.20 34.99
C ASN A 12 -38.02 -3.71 33.62
N ARG A 13 -37.97 -2.40 33.40
CA ARG A 13 -37.47 -1.81 32.14
C ARG A 13 -35.97 -2.04 31.94
N THR A 14 -35.18 -1.92 33.00
CA THR A 14 -33.72 -2.20 32.95
C THR A 14 -33.42 -3.69 32.82
N SER A 15 -34.21 -4.55 33.45
CA SER A 15 -34.10 -6.00 33.25
C SER A 15 -34.43 -6.40 31.81
N MET A 16 -35.51 -5.84 31.25
CA MET A 16 -35.93 -6.11 29.88
C MET A 16 -34.94 -5.57 28.84
N SER A 17 -34.37 -4.37 29.04
CA SER A 17 -33.34 -3.84 28.14
C SER A 17 -32.06 -4.67 28.16
N ARG A 18 -31.66 -5.19 29.33
CA ARG A 18 -30.54 -6.13 29.45
C ARG A 18 -30.84 -7.47 28.78
N ALA A 19 -32.04 -8.01 28.97
CA ALA A 19 -32.45 -9.27 28.34
C ALA A 19 -32.48 -9.16 26.81
N LEU A 20 -33.00 -8.06 26.26
CA LEU A 20 -33.00 -7.80 24.82
C LEU A 20 -31.59 -7.61 24.27
N GLY A 21 -30.72 -6.89 24.99
CA GLY A 21 -29.31 -6.75 24.64
C GLY A 21 -28.57 -8.10 24.62
N ALA A 22 -28.79 -8.95 25.63
CA ALA A 22 -28.21 -10.28 25.70
C ALA A 22 -28.71 -11.21 24.59
N ALA A 23 -30.01 -11.17 24.28
CA ALA A 23 -30.59 -11.96 23.18
C ALA A 23 -30.04 -11.53 21.82
N PHE A 24 -29.88 -10.22 21.58
CA PHE A 24 -29.29 -9.71 20.35
C PHE A 24 -27.83 -10.15 20.18
N LEU A 25 -27.02 -10.08 21.24
CA LEU A 25 -25.64 -10.57 21.23
C LEU A 25 -25.58 -12.08 21.00
N SER A 26 -26.46 -12.85 21.66
CA SER A 26 -26.54 -14.31 21.45
C SER A 26 -26.90 -14.66 20.00
N HIS A 27 -27.81 -13.90 19.37
CA HIS A 27 -28.15 -14.07 17.95
C HIS A 27 -26.95 -13.78 17.04
N GLN A 28 -26.22 -12.69 17.30
CA GLN A 28 -25.00 -12.36 16.52
C GLN A 28 -23.91 -13.42 16.66
N VAL A 29 -23.70 -13.95 17.88
CA VAL A 29 -22.75 -15.05 18.11
C VAL A 29 -23.19 -16.30 17.34
N ALA A 30 -24.48 -16.65 17.37
CA ALA A 30 -25.00 -17.80 16.63
C ALA A 30 -24.83 -17.66 15.10
N GLU A 31 -25.00 -16.45 14.54
CA GLU A 31 -24.73 -16.19 13.11
C GLU A 31 -23.24 -16.30 12.77
N LEU A 32 -22.35 -15.81 13.63
CA LEU A 32 -20.91 -15.95 13.46
C LEU A 32 -20.48 -17.42 13.55
N GLU A 33 -21.06 -18.20 14.46
CA GLU A 33 -20.79 -19.63 14.55
C GLU A 33 -21.29 -20.39 13.30
N ARG A 34 -22.49 -20.05 12.80
CA ARG A 34 -23.04 -20.65 11.58
C ARG A 34 -22.18 -20.35 10.35
N THR A 35 -21.70 -19.11 10.20
CA THR A 35 -20.81 -18.74 9.08
C THR A 35 -19.43 -19.37 9.20
N ASN A 36 -18.90 -19.53 10.42
CA ASN A 36 -17.61 -20.21 10.65
C ASN A 36 -17.70 -21.72 10.37
N GLN A 37 -18.79 -22.39 10.77
CA GLN A 37 -19.03 -23.80 10.45
C GLN A 37 -19.20 -24.06 8.95
N GLN A 38 -19.76 -23.11 8.18
CA GLN A 38 -19.83 -23.24 6.72
C GLN A 38 -18.45 -23.14 6.07
N ARG A 39 -17.54 -22.30 6.59
CA ARG A 39 -16.16 -22.18 6.08
C ARG A 39 -15.30 -23.42 6.36
N SER A 40 -15.51 -24.09 7.49
CA SER A 40 -14.75 -25.29 7.87
C SER A 40 -15.16 -26.56 7.09
N ARG A 41 -16.29 -26.53 6.38
CA ARG A 41 -16.82 -27.66 5.59
C ARG A 41 -16.38 -27.70 4.13
N THR A 42 -15.35 -26.96 3.73
CA THR A 42 -14.73 -27.21 2.41
C THR A 42 -14.08 -28.60 2.44
N PRO A 43 -14.58 -29.57 1.65
CA PRO A 43 -14.04 -30.92 1.66
C PRO A 43 -12.63 -30.84 1.08
N ARG A 44 -11.61 -31.11 1.92
CA ARG A 44 -10.27 -31.43 1.45
C ARG A 44 -10.42 -32.59 0.48
N SER A 45 -10.31 -32.28 -0.81
CA SER A 45 -10.34 -33.25 -1.90
C SER A 45 -9.26 -34.30 -1.64
N ARG A 46 -9.71 -35.45 -1.14
CA ARG A 46 -8.90 -36.63 -0.81
C ARG A 46 -9.30 -37.69 -1.84
N GLY A 47 -8.56 -37.74 -2.94
CA GLY A 47 -8.67 -38.75 -3.99
C GLY A 47 -7.95 -38.27 -5.26
N GLY A 48 -7.08 -39.01 -5.95
CA GLY A 48 -6.54 -40.36 -5.80
C GLY A 48 -5.08 -40.35 -6.29
N ARG A 49 -4.17 -41.21 -5.80
CA ARG A 49 -4.02 -42.66 -6.03
C ARG A 49 -3.77 -43.07 -7.50
N SER A 50 -2.54 -43.54 -7.70
CA SER A 50 -2.17 -44.79 -8.41
C SER A 50 -1.68 -44.73 -9.87
N GLY A 51 -0.50 -45.34 -10.04
CA GLY A 51 0.10 -45.81 -11.29
C GLY A 51 1.40 -45.08 -11.60
N GLY A 52 2.59 -45.68 -11.66
CA GLY A 52 3.01 -47.07 -11.73
C GLY A 52 4.39 -47.08 -12.40
N MET A 53 5.32 -47.85 -11.83
CA MET A 53 6.57 -48.40 -12.40
C MET A 53 7.08 -47.92 -13.77
N ARG A 54 8.35 -47.47 -13.78
CA ARG A 54 9.52 -47.94 -14.60
C ARG A 54 10.57 -46.80 -14.60
N ARG A 55 11.66 -46.89 -13.85
CA ARG A 55 12.94 -47.50 -14.27
C ARG A 55 13.39 -47.03 -15.66
N ALA A 56 14.05 -45.87 -15.68
CA ALA A 56 15.15 -45.46 -16.56
C ALA A 56 15.54 -44.05 -16.06
N GLU A 57 16.58 -43.88 -15.25
CA GLU A 57 17.95 -43.78 -15.76
C GLU A 57 18.00 -42.82 -16.95
N ARG A 58 17.96 -41.52 -16.64
CA ARG A 58 18.56 -40.45 -17.45
C ARG A 58 18.69 -39.20 -16.59
N ASP A 59 19.89 -39.05 -16.05
CA ASP A 59 20.47 -37.77 -15.68
C ASP A 59 20.53 -36.88 -16.94
N ASP A 60 19.54 -36.01 -17.10
CA ASP A 60 19.63 -34.82 -17.96
C ASP A 60 19.04 -33.66 -17.16
N TYR A 61 19.79 -33.27 -16.12
CA TYR A 61 19.61 -32.01 -15.41
C TYR A 61 20.12 -30.90 -16.33
N ASP A 62 19.21 -30.21 -17.02
CA ASP A 62 19.49 -29.04 -17.85
C ASP A 62 19.41 -27.77 -16.98
N PRO A 63 20.55 -27.13 -16.64
CA PRO A 63 20.60 -25.96 -15.76
C PRO A 63 20.12 -24.66 -16.42
N ASP A 64 19.74 -24.64 -17.70
CA ASP A 64 19.34 -23.40 -18.39
C ASP A 64 17.85 -23.05 -18.27
N PHE A 65 16.99 -23.97 -17.82
CA PHE A 65 15.55 -23.71 -17.73
C PHE A 65 15.14 -22.77 -16.58
N ASP A 66 15.93 -22.69 -15.50
CA ASP A 66 15.65 -21.78 -14.38
C ASP A 66 16.14 -20.35 -14.62
N ARG A 67 17.05 -20.13 -15.59
CA ARG A 67 17.53 -18.79 -15.93
C ARG A 67 16.51 -17.98 -16.74
N ALA A 68 15.64 -18.67 -17.48
CA ALA A 68 14.56 -18.04 -18.24
C ALA A 68 13.40 -17.57 -17.34
N ARG A 69 13.20 -18.20 -16.18
CA ARG A 69 12.10 -17.82 -15.24
C ARG A 69 12.44 -16.62 -14.37
N ALA A 70 13.72 -16.40 -14.06
CA ALA A 70 14.18 -15.21 -13.33
C ALA A 70 14.14 -13.93 -14.19
N LYS A 71 14.20 -14.03 -15.53
CA LYS A 71 14.15 -12.87 -16.44
C LYS A 71 12.75 -12.39 -16.82
N ALA A 72 11.69 -13.12 -16.49
CA ALA A 72 10.31 -12.72 -16.76
C ALA A 72 9.67 -11.89 -15.61
N ALA A 73 10.36 -11.74 -14.47
CA ALA A 73 9.83 -11.04 -13.29
C ALA A 73 10.31 -9.58 -13.16
N PHE A 74 11.36 -9.18 -13.89
CA PHE A 74 11.89 -7.81 -13.90
C PHE A 74 12.11 -7.37 -15.34
N GLY A 75 11.09 -6.75 -15.93
CA GLY A 75 11.14 -6.16 -17.27
C GLY A 75 12.03 -4.92 -17.29
N ILE A 76 13.35 -5.11 -17.22
CA ILE A 76 14.35 -4.08 -17.51
C ILE A 76 14.89 -4.40 -18.91
N HIS A 77 14.26 -3.79 -19.92
CA HIS A 77 14.82 -3.68 -21.26
C HIS A 77 15.86 -2.54 -21.25
N THR A 78 17.13 -2.89 -21.10
CA THR A 78 18.23 -2.05 -21.56
C THR A 78 18.48 -2.39 -23.03
N ASP A 79 17.82 -1.66 -23.92
CA ASP A 79 18.10 -1.70 -25.36
C ASP A 79 19.09 -0.60 -25.73
N GLU A 80 20.36 -0.99 -25.76
CA GLU A 80 21.43 -0.28 -26.44
C GLU A 80 21.96 -1.20 -27.55
N SER A 81 21.27 -1.25 -28.69
CA SER A 81 21.81 -1.86 -29.92
C SER A 81 21.22 -1.24 -31.19
N TRP A 82 21.72 -0.05 -31.51
CA TRP A 82 21.61 0.53 -32.85
C TRP A 82 22.50 -0.24 -33.83
N ARG A 83 21.98 -1.31 -34.47
CA ARG A 83 22.45 -1.72 -35.82
C ARG A 83 21.27 -2.17 -36.69
N ARG A 84 20.87 -1.21 -37.53
CA ARG A 84 19.92 -1.28 -38.63
C ARG A 84 20.48 -2.15 -39.77
N PRO A 85 19.74 -3.13 -40.31
CA PRO A 85 19.89 -3.54 -41.70
C PRO A 85 19.01 -2.63 -42.55
N GLN A 86 19.62 -1.95 -43.52
CA GLN A 86 18.89 -1.30 -44.61
C GLN A 86 18.28 -2.38 -45.50
N SER A 87 16.95 -2.42 -45.59
CA SER A 87 16.26 -2.94 -46.77
C SER A 87 15.32 -1.84 -47.26
N SER A 88 15.70 -1.25 -48.38
CA SER A 88 14.85 -0.45 -49.24
C SER A 88 13.80 -1.36 -49.87
N ASP A 89 12.53 -1.09 -49.61
CA ASP A 89 11.49 -1.28 -50.62
C ASP A 89 10.37 -0.29 -50.38
N ASP A 90 10.19 0.56 -51.39
CA ASP A 90 9.16 1.56 -51.52
C ASP A 90 7.81 0.88 -51.72
N THR A 91 6.86 1.13 -50.83
CA THR A 91 5.44 1.03 -51.19
C THR A 91 4.67 2.11 -50.43
N ALA A 92 4.47 3.22 -51.11
CA ALA A 92 3.57 4.28 -50.70
C ALA A 92 2.16 3.72 -50.53
N SER A 93 1.74 3.52 -49.29
CA SER A 93 0.35 3.35 -48.92
C SER A 93 0.04 4.41 -47.89
N GLU A 94 -0.58 5.47 -48.39
CA GLU A 94 -1.07 6.62 -47.66
C GLU A 94 -2.22 6.19 -46.74
N SER A 95 -1.86 5.60 -45.60
CA SER A 95 -2.83 5.35 -44.54
C SER A 95 -3.08 6.67 -43.82
N THR A 96 -4.21 7.30 -44.12
CA THR A 96 -4.80 8.39 -43.36
C THR A 96 -5.17 7.89 -41.96
N SER A 97 -4.16 7.66 -41.14
CA SER A 97 -4.34 7.52 -39.70
C SER A 97 -4.72 8.91 -39.19
N PRO A 98 -5.84 9.08 -38.46
CA PRO A 98 -6.13 10.35 -37.83
C PRO A 98 -4.91 10.74 -36.99
N PRO A 99 -4.55 12.03 -36.93
CA PRO A 99 -3.43 12.46 -36.12
C PRO A 99 -3.64 11.86 -34.75
N ARG A 100 -2.70 11.01 -34.31
CA ARG A 100 -2.59 10.65 -32.89
C ARG A 100 -2.44 11.99 -32.20
N GLN A 101 -3.58 12.53 -31.74
CA GLN A 101 -3.62 13.43 -30.62
C GLN A 101 -2.91 12.62 -29.55
N THR A 102 -1.60 12.88 -29.38
CA THR A 102 -0.94 12.68 -28.11
C THR A 102 -1.78 13.51 -27.17
N LEU A 103 -2.80 12.85 -26.62
CA LEU A 103 -3.69 13.44 -25.67
C LEU A 103 -2.77 14.07 -24.65
N ILE A 104 -2.86 15.39 -24.51
CA ILE A 104 -2.36 16.13 -23.37
C ILE A 104 -3.28 15.70 -22.21
N LEU A 105 -3.24 14.42 -21.88
CA LEU A 105 -3.92 13.76 -20.79
C LEU A 105 -2.80 13.22 -19.92
N ASP A 106 -2.83 13.61 -18.66
CA ASP A 106 -2.07 13.01 -17.57
C ASP A 106 -0.57 13.28 -17.52
N ARG A 107 -0.13 14.52 -17.79
CA ARG A 107 1.02 14.99 -17.00
C ARG A 107 0.46 15.43 -15.65
N PRO A 108 0.61 14.64 -14.56
CA PRO A 108 0.14 15.09 -13.25
C PRO A 108 0.75 16.47 -12.99
N PRO A 109 -0.02 17.39 -12.41
CA PRO A 109 0.44 18.75 -12.18
C PRO A 109 1.74 18.65 -11.37
N ARG A 110 2.83 19.20 -11.92
CA ARG A 110 4.19 19.07 -11.39
C ARG A 110 4.19 19.53 -9.93
N ALA A 111 4.17 18.57 -9.01
CA ALA A 111 4.40 18.81 -7.60
C ALA A 111 5.88 18.55 -7.33
N ASP A 112 6.49 19.46 -6.58
CA ASP A 112 7.88 19.32 -6.16
C ASP A 112 7.94 18.38 -4.95
N VAL A 113 6.91 18.42 -4.09
CA VAL A 113 6.77 17.54 -2.92
C VAL A 113 5.40 16.86 -2.94
N ILE A 114 5.38 15.54 -2.79
CA ILE A 114 4.17 14.74 -2.62
C ILE A 114 4.17 14.13 -1.23
N VAL A 115 3.21 14.51 -0.40
CA VAL A 115 2.91 13.80 0.84
C VAL A 115 1.97 12.63 0.50
N VAL A 116 2.23 11.44 1.02
CA VAL A 116 1.53 10.22 0.60
C VAL A 116 0.63 9.68 1.70
N ASP A 117 -0.65 9.46 1.39
CA ASP A 117 -1.57 8.76 2.28
C ASP A 117 -1.35 7.23 2.30
N ALA A 118 -1.77 6.56 3.37
CA ALA A 118 -1.70 5.11 3.48
C ALA A 118 -2.47 4.40 2.36
N SER A 119 -3.60 4.98 1.92
CA SER A 119 -4.36 4.45 0.78
C SER A 119 -3.49 4.30 -0.48
N VAL A 120 -2.64 5.28 -0.79
CA VAL A 120 -1.77 5.27 -1.98
C VAL A 120 -0.71 4.18 -1.87
N LEU A 121 -0.10 4.00 -0.69
CA LEU A 121 0.87 2.91 -0.45
C LEU A 121 0.24 1.53 -0.64
N ILE A 122 -1.03 1.36 -0.27
CA ILE A 122 -1.75 0.09 -0.38
C ILE A 122 -2.30 -0.14 -1.80
N HIS A 123 -2.85 0.87 -2.45
CA HIS A 123 -3.64 0.71 -3.67
C HIS A 123 -2.96 1.22 -4.93
N ALA A 124 -1.91 2.04 -4.83
CA ALA A 124 -1.21 2.62 -5.96
C ALA A 124 0.32 2.71 -5.74
N LEU A 125 0.91 1.62 -5.24
CA LEU A 125 2.33 1.56 -4.90
C LEU A 125 3.25 1.87 -6.10
N GLY A 126 2.87 1.46 -7.31
CA GLY A 126 3.62 1.78 -8.52
C GLY A 126 3.63 3.28 -8.85
N ALA A 127 2.63 4.06 -8.40
CA ALA A 127 2.67 5.53 -8.53
C ALA A 127 3.81 6.12 -7.69
N VAL A 128 3.96 5.64 -6.45
CA VAL A 128 5.05 6.02 -5.55
C VAL A 128 6.40 5.68 -6.18
N GLN A 129 6.56 4.46 -6.71
CA GLN A 129 7.77 4.05 -7.44
C GLN A 129 8.08 5.02 -8.60
N ARG A 130 7.10 5.33 -9.44
CA ARG A 130 7.30 6.25 -10.57
C ARG A 130 7.74 7.63 -10.10
N TRP A 131 7.15 8.17 -9.03
CA TRP A 131 7.56 9.47 -8.48
C TRP A 131 8.99 9.46 -7.96
N CYS A 132 9.41 8.39 -7.28
CA CYS A 132 10.80 8.21 -6.82
C CYS A 132 11.81 8.18 -7.99
N HIS A 133 11.43 7.66 -9.17
CA HIS A 133 12.33 7.53 -10.31
C HIS A 133 12.38 8.79 -11.20
N ASN A 134 11.30 9.55 -11.31
CA ASN A 134 11.08 10.57 -12.34
C ASN A 134 11.86 11.90 -12.21
N GLY A 135 12.85 12.03 -11.34
CA GLY A 135 13.74 13.20 -11.36
C GLY A 135 13.37 14.34 -10.43
N HIS A 136 12.08 14.68 -10.41
CA HIS A 136 11.64 16.04 -10.11
C HIS A 136 10.77 16.18 -8.87
N THR A 137 10.48 15.07 -8.18
CA THR A 137 9.52 15.06 -7.09
C THR A 137 10.11 14.36 -5.89
N GLU A 138 9.97 15.00 -4.74
CA GLU A 138 10.27 14.47 -3.43
C GLU A 138 9.00 13.85 -2.84
N VAL A 139 9.11 12.65 -2.30
CA VAL A 139 8.03 11.87 -1.71
C VAL A 139 8.23 11.85 -0.21
N VAL A 140 7.23 12.31 0.53
CA VAL A 140 7.21 12.31 1.98
C VAL A 140 6.19 11.30 2.48
N ILE A 141 6.66 10.36 3.31
CA ILE A 141 5.83 9.36 3.96
C ILE A 141 5.53 9.81 5.39
N PRO A 142 4.27 10.14 5.74
CA PRO A 142 3.88 10.44 7.12
C PRO A 142 4.18 9.27 8.07
N LEU A 143 4.56 9.58 9.31
CA LEU A 143 4.80 8.55 10.34
C LEU A 143 3.53 7.74 10.61
N GLU A 144 2.36 8.37 10.56
CA GLU A 144 1.08 7.68 10.77
C GLU A 144 0.73 6.71 9.63
N ALA A 145 1.23 6.96 8.41
CA ALA A 145 1.08 6.01 7.31
C ALA A 145 1.85 4.72 7.62
N LEU A 146 3.05 4.82 8.19
CA LEU A 146 3.85 3.68 8.61
C LEU A 146 3.17 2.90 9.75
N ASN A 147 2.64 3.60 10.75
CA ASN A 147 1.85 2.98 11.83
C ASN A 147 0.64 2.20 11.26
N THR A 148 -0.04 2.79 10.27
CA THR A 148 -1.15 2.14 9.57
C THR A 148 -0.69 0.87 8.84
N LEU A 149 0.41 0.91 8.09
CA LEU A 149 0.99 -0.29 7.45
C LEU A 149 1.32 -1.38 8.48
N ASP A 150 1.81 -1.00 9.66
CA ASP A 150 2.16 -1.94 10.72
C ASP A 150 0.95 -2.66 11.34
N ILE A 151 -0.19 -1.99 11.41
CA ILE A 151 -1.45 -2.62 11.81
C ILE A 151 -1.91 -3.57 10.70
N LEU A 152 -1.86 -3.12 9.45
CA LEU A 152 -2.37 -3.86 8.28
C LEU A 152 -1.54 -5.09 7.92
N LYS A 153 -0.24 -5.13 8.22
CA LYS A 153 0.64 -6.29 7.90
C LYS A 153 0.29 -7.57 8.67
N SER A 154 -0.54 -7.49 9.71
CA SER A 154 -0.88 -8.63 10.58
C SER A 154 -1.85 -9.66 9.96
N GLY A 155 -2.50 -9.35 8.83
CA GLY A 155 -3.51 -10.22 8.21
C GLY A 155 -3.02 -11.11 7.05
N THR A 156 -3.90 -11.98 6.53
CA THR A 156 -3.64 -12.78 5.31
C THR A 156 -4.43 -12.29 4.09
N ASN A 157 -5.18 -11.19 4.23
CA ASN A 157 -5.94 -10.58 3.15
C ASN A 157 -5.03 -9.86 2.14
N GLN A 158 -5.58 -9.48 0.99
CA GLN A 158 -4.82 -8.76 -0.04
C GLN A 158 -4.26 -7.44 0.47
N VAL A 159 -4.99 -6.72 1.32
CA VAL A 159 -4.51 -5.47 1.95
C VAL A 159 -3.24 -5.74 2.75
N ALA A 160 -3.20 -6.77 3.59
CA ALA A 160 -1.99 -7.14 4.33
C ALA A 160 -0.83 -7.57 3.42
N ALA A 161 -1.10 -8.28 2.32
CA ALA A 161 -0.07 -8.62 1.34
C ALA A 161 0.52 -7.36 0.68
N ARG A 162 -0.32 -6.40 0.29
CA ARG A 162 0.12 -5.12 -0.28
C ARG A 162 0.83 -4.25 0.75
N SER A 163 0.37 -4.24 2.00
CA SER A 163 1.01 -3.56 3.12
C SER A 163 2.44 -4.05 3.31
N ARG A 164 2.66 -5.37 3.29
CA ARG A 164 4.02 -5.94 3.35
C ARG A 164 4.87 -5.55 2.15
N ALA A 165 4.28 -5.49 0.95
CA ALA A 165 5.00 -5.04 -0.25
C ALA A 165 5.41 -3.57 -0.15
N ALA A 166 4.52 -2.71 0.36
CA ALA A 166 4.81 -1.30 0.61
C ALA A 166 5.92 -1.15 1.67
N SER A 167 5.84 -1.86 2.80
CA SER A 167 6.89 -1.82 3.83
C SER A 167 8.26 -2.22 3.27
N ARG A 168 8.34 -3.31 2.49
CA ARG A 168 9.60 -3.74 1.85
C ARG A 168 10.18 -2.70 0.90
N LEU A 169 9.31 -2.06 0.10
CA LEU A 169 9.74 -0.98 -0.78
C LEU A 169 10.29 0.21 0.02
N LEU A 170 9.61 0.59 1.11
CA LEU A 170 10.07 1.70 1.95
C LEU A 170 11.39 1.37 2.65
N GLU A 171 11.59 0.13 3.10
CA GLU A 171 12.86 -0.35 3.66
C GLU A 171 14.01 -0.29 2.62
N GLU A 172 13.72 -0.56 1.35
CA GLU A 172 14.70 -0.53 0.27
C GLU A 172 15.02 0.89 -0.20
N GLU A 173 14.02 1.77 -0.27
CA GLU A 173 14.16 3.10 -0.87
C GLU A 173 14.49 4.18 0.16
N VAL A 174 13.90 4.15 1.37
CA VAL A 174 14.12 5.21 2.37
C VAL A 174 15.56 5.16 2.88
N GLY A 175 16.26 6.29 2.75
CA GLY A 175 17.67 6.42 3.13
C GLY A 175 18.65 6.08 2.01
N ASN A 176 18.25 5.27 1.02
CA ASN A 176 19.04 4.98 -0.18
C ASN A 176 18.71 5.92 -1.33
N ASN A 177 17.44 6.29 -1.47
CA ASN A 177 16.94 7.19 -2.49
C ASN A 177 16.67 8.58 -1.87
N PRO A 178 17.40 9.64 -2.29
CA PRO A 178 17.24 10.98 -1.70
C PRO A 178 15.89 11.62 -2.01
N ARG A 179 15.07 11.01 -2.89
CA ARG A 179 13.75 11.52 -3.26
C ARG A 179 12.63 10.98 -2.41
N ILE A 180 12.88 10.00 -1.54
CA ILE A 180 11.85 9.53 -0.63
C ILE A 180 12.37 9.57 0.79
N ARG A 181 11.60 10.22 1.66
CA ARG A 181 11.91 10.31 3.07
C ARG A 181 10.67 10.08 3.91
N VAL A 182 10.93 9.74 5.16
CA VAL A 182 9.90 9.68 6.20
C VAL A 182 9.82 11.04 6.88
N GLN A 183 8.61 11.44 7.27
CA GLN A 183 8.35 12.61 8.10
C GLN A 183 9.20 12.55 9.38
N ARG A 184 9.77 13.69 9.80
CA ARG A 184 10.51 13.80 11.07
C ARG A 184 9.54 13.85 12.25
N ASP A 185 9.98 13.43 13.44
CA ASP A 185 9.13 13.42 14.64
C ASP A 185 8.64 14.82 15.05
N ASP A 186 9.43 15.86 14.75
CA ASP A 186 9.11 17.27 15.00
C ASP A 186 8.41 17.97 13.82
N ALA A 187 8.28 17.28 12.68
CA ALA A 187 7.75 17.83 11.44
C ALA A 187 6.22 17.73 11.38
N PHE A 188 5.53 18.33 12.35
CA PHE A 188 4.07 18.38 12.38
C PHE A 188 3.55 19.74 12.85
N VAL A 189 2.35 20.11 12.39
CA VAL A 189 1.61 21.26 12.94
C VAL A 189 0.54 20.73 13.88
N PRO A 190 0.44 21.23 15.14
CA PRO A 190 -0.64 20.82 16.05
C PRO A 190 -2.02 21.06 15.44
N TRP A 191 -2.91 20.07 15.58
CA TRP A 191 -4.24 20.12 14.97
C TRP A 191 -5.05 21.35 15.38
N ASP A 192 -4.95 21.76 16.65
CA ASP A 192 -5.69 22.92 17.18
C ASP A 192 -5.28 24.22 16.47
N THR A 193 -4.01 24.36 16.10
CA THR A 193 -3.50 25.50 15.33
C THR A 193 -4.10 25.53 13.92
N ILE A 194 -4.22 24.36 13.28
CA ILE A 194 -4.83 24.22 11.95
C ILE A 194 -6.32 24.56 12.03
N ALA A 195 -7.04 23.96 12.99
CA ALA A 195 -8.47 24.18 13.18
C ALA A 195 -8.79 25.64 13.51
N ALA A 196 -8.01 26.28 14.38
CA ALA A 196 -8.16 27.69 14.71
C ALA A 196 -7.91 28.60 13.50
N LYS A 197 -6.88 28.31 12.68
CA LYS A 197 -6.59 29.09 11.46
C LYS A 197 -7.70 28.95 10.42
N SER A 198 -8.26 27.75 10.26
CA SER A 198 -9.41 27.51 9.37
C SER A 198 -10.68 28.21 9.84
N ALA A 199 -10.89 28.34 11.16
CA ALA A 199 -12.01 29.10 11.71
C ALA A 199 -11.87 30.61 11.47
N SER A 200 -10.65 31.15 11.50
CA SER A 200 -10.38 32.58 11.32
C SER A 200 -10.23 33.02 9.86
N GLY A 201 -9.92 32.10 8.93
CA GLY A 201 -9.50 32.41 7.56
C GLY A 201 -10.58 32.38 6.48
N GLY A 202 -11.84 32.11 6.81
CA GLY A 202 -12.92 31.98 5.83
C GLY A 202 -13.78 33.23 5.73
N ASN A 203 -13.92 33.76 4.50
CA ASN A 203 -15.03 34.62 4.04
C ASN A 203 -16.38 33.96 4.35
N SER A 204 -16.80 33.95 5.61
CA SER A 204 -18.12 33.52 5.99
C SER A 204 -19.12 34.46 5.31
N VAL A 205 -19.86 33.92 4.36
CA VAL A 205 -21.07 34.57 3.84
C VAL A 205 -21.93 34.86 5.08
N PRO A 206 -22.21 36.13 5.42
CA PRO A 206 -22.63 36.54 6.76
C PRO A 206 -24.05 36.10 7.18
N ASN A 207 -24.65 35.09 6.54
CA ASN A 207 -26.03 34.68 6.81
C ASN A 207 -26.30 33.17 6.68
N GLN A 208 -25.28 32.31 6.61
CA GLN A 208 -25.51 30.88 6.80
C GLN A 208 -25.31 30.57 8.29
N PRO A 209 -26.32 30.04 9.02
CA PRO A 209 -26.12 29.66 10.41
C PRO A 209 -25.05 28.56 10.46
N ASP A 210 -23.85 28.93 10.89
CA ASP A 210 -22.70 28.07 11.13
C ASP A 210 -23.00 27.13 12.32
N THR A 211 -23.89 26.17 12.11
CA THR A 211 -24.09 25.01 12.99
C THR A 211 -23.17 23.86 12.63
N ARG A 212 -22.33 23.98 11.59
CA ARG A 212 -21.61 22.82 11.06
C ARG A 212 -20.39 22.42 11.88
N TRP A 213 -19.79 23.32 12.66
CA TRP A 213 -18.52 23.02 13.36
C TRP A 213 -18.38 23.54 14.79
N LYS A 214 -19.46 24.00 15.43
CA LYS A 214 -19.47 24.24 16.89
C LYS A 214 -19.54 22.90 17.64
N VAL A 215 -18.45 22.13 17.62
CA VAL A 215 -18.25 21.00 18.52
C VAL A 215 -16.83 21.12 19.06
N GLU A 216 -16.75 21.35 20.37
CA GLU A 216 -15.55 21.17 21.19
C GLU A 216 -14.83 19.87 20.75
N GLY A 217 -13.65 19.97 20.13
CA GLY A 217 -12.85 18.79 19.77
C GLY A 217 -13.23 18.05 18.48
N ALA A 218 -13.66 18.76 17.42
CA ALA A 218 -13.71 18.34 16.01
C ALA A 218 -13.50 16.82 15.78
N GLY A 219 -14.61 16.06 15.65
CA GLY A 219 -14.70 14.59 15.62
C GLY A 219 -13.97 13.84 14.49
N ALA A 220 -12.95 14.47 13.92
CA ALA A 220 -11.91 13.86 13.12
C ALA A 220 -11.16 12.77 13.94
N PRO A 221 -11.07 11.53 13.43
CA PRO A 221 -10.24 10.48 14.03
C PRO A 221 -8.77 10.90 14.14
N GLU A 222 -8.10 10.44 15.20
CA GLU A 222 -6.75 10.86 15.54
C GLU A 222 -5.70 10.51 14.48
N TRP A 223 -5.78 9.31 13.90
CA TRP A 223 -4.93 8.88 12.78
C TRP A 223 -5.03 9.86 11.59
N MET A 224 -6.24 10.31 11.26
CA MET A 224 -6.44 11.23 10.13
C MET A 224 -5.89 12.61 10.45
N LYS A 225 -6.07 13.09 11.70
CA LYS A 225 -5.48 14.36 12.15
C LYS A 225 -3.97 14.36 11.92
N ARG A 226 -3.26 13.30 12.33
CA ARG A 226 -1.80 13.18 12.16
C ARG A 226 -1.37 13.22 10.70
N MET A 227 -2.08 12.49 9.82
CA MET A 227 -1.81 12.49 8.38
C MET A 227 -1.92 13.89 7.77
N VAL A 228 -3.00 14.60 8.11
CA VAL A 228 -3.23 15.96 7.60
C VAL A 228 -2.28 16.98 8.22
N CYS A 229 -1.93 16.83 9.51
CA CYS A 229 -0.94 17.65 10.20
C CYS A 229 0.45 17.55 9.55
N CYS A 230 0.85 16.35 9.08
CA CYS A 230 2.06 16.16 8.29
C CYS A 230 1.98 16.97 6.99
N ALA A 231 0.91 16.80 6.22
CA ALA A 231 0.73 17.50 4.95
C ALA A 231 0.73 19.02 5.14
N LYS A 232 0.13 19.54 6.22
CA LYS A 232 0.10 20.97 6.50
C LYS A 232 1.44 21.53 6.98
N TRP A 233 2.25 20.70 7.64
CA TRP A 233 3.62 21.06 7.97
C TRP A 233 4.45 21.22 6.70
N GLU A 234 4.40 20.23 5.80
CA GLU A 234 5.11 20.26 4.52
C GLU A 234 4.63 21.43 3.64
N ASP A 235 3.33 21.75 3.59
CA ASP A 235 2.79 22.92 2.86
C ASP A 235 3.22 24.28 3.43
N GLY A 236 3.66 24.33 4.69
CA GLY A 236 3.99 25.57 5.40
C GLY A 236 5.41 25.58 5.94
N VAL A 237 5.56 25.28 7.23
CA VAL A 237 6.82 25.44 7.98
C VAL A 237 7.95 24.59 7.40
N GLY A 238 7.63 23.40 6.89
CA GLY A 238 8.58 22.47 6.29
C GLY A 238 9.08 22.86 4.90
N ASN A 239 8.48 23.89 4.29
CA ASN A 239 8.76 24.29 2.92
C ASN A 239 9.13 25.78 2.82
N PRO A 240 10.30 26.16 3.33
CA PRO A 240 10.79 27.53 3.24
C PRO A 240 11.04 27.97 1.79
N ASP A 241 11.28 27.02 0.89
CA ASP A 241 11.57 27.25 -0.53
C ASP A 241 10.31 27.58 -1.35
N GLY A 242 9.12 27.45 -0.77
CA GLY A 242 7.85 27.68 -1.48
C GLY A 242 7.60 26.66 -2.59
N LYS A 243 8.17 25.46 -2.49
CA LYS A 243 7.93 24.33 -3.39
C LYS A 243 6.44 24.00 -3.45
N ARG A 244 5.96 23.50 -4.58
CA ARG A 244 4.56 23.09 -4.68
C ARG A 244 4.34 21.76 -3.99
N VAL A 245 3.59 21.77 -2.89
CA VAL A 245 3.26 20.58 -2.10
C VAL A 245 1.87 20.10 -2.43
N VAL A 246 1.72 18.80 -2.68
CA VAL A 246 0.42 18.16 -2.89
C VAL A 246 0.27 16.95 -1.97
N PHE A 247 -0.96 16.66 -1.56
CA PHE A 247 -1.29 15.49 -0.78
C PHE A 247 -1.91 14.42 -1.70
N ALA A 248 -1.21 13.30 -1.88
CA ALA A 248 -1.68 12.19 -2.68
C ALA A 248 -2.59 11.25 -1.89
N VAL A 249 -3.78 11.02 -2.44
CA VAL A 249 -4.81 10.16 -1.87
C VAL A 249 -5.45 9.33 -2.98
N VAL A 250 -5.86 8.09 -2.71
CA VAL A 250 -6.54 7.25 -3.72
C VAL A 250 -7.95 7.75 -3.98
N ASP A 251 -8.43 7.70 -5.23
CA ASP A 251 -9.82 8.05 -5.51
C ASP A 251 -10.77 6.96 -4.98
N ALA A 252 -11.57 7.30 -3.96
CA ALA A 252 -12.48 6.39 -3.28
C ALA A 252 -13.52 5.74 -4.21
N LYS A 253 -13.78 6.33 -5.39
CA LYS A 253 -14.70 5.78 -6.40
C LYS A 253 -14.33 4.37 -6.87
N ASP A 254 -13.05 4.00 -6.79
CA ASP A 254 -12.54 2.68 -7.19
C ASP A 254 -12.46 1.69 -6.02
N THR A 255 -12.80 2.14 -4.81
CA THR A 255 -12.78 1.33 -3.60
C THR A 255 -14.16 0.72 -3.39
N SER A 256 -14.40 -0.43 -4.02
CA SER A 256 -15.60 -1.24 -3.74
C SER A 256 -15.77 -1.39 -2.23
N ALA A 257 -16.96 -1.07 -1.71
CA ALA A 257 -17.29 -1.10 -0.28
C ALA A 257 -16.74 -2.37 0.38
N SER A 258 -15.62 -2.23 1.08
CA SER A 258 -14.98 -3.30 1.80
C SER A 258 -15.44 -3.23 3.26
N VAL A 259 -15.71 -4.39 3.86
CA VAL A 259 -16.37 -4.52 5.19
C VAL A 259 -15.35 -4.83 6.30
N GLY A 260 -14.07 -4.59 6.04
CA GLY A 260 -12.98 -4.77 6.97
C GLY A 260 -12.93 -3.68 8.04
N ARG A 261 -12.54 -4.08 9.25
CA ARG A 261 -12.38 -3.19 10.41
C ARG A 261 -11.45 -2.00 10.15
N TYR A 262 -10.49 -2.15 9.23
CA TYR A 262 -9.44 -1.17 8.95
C TYR A 262 -9.61 -0.46 7.61
N ASP A 263 -10.76 -0.62 6.97
CA ASP A 263 -10.93 -0.15 5.59
C ASP A 263 -10.99 1.37 5.50
N SER A 264 -11.51 2.02 6.54
CA SER A 264 -11.50 3.48 6.68
C SER A 264 -10.10 4.07 6.81
N LEU A 265 -9.07 3.25 7.06
CA LEU A 265 -7.67 3.71 7.12
C LEU A 265 -7.01 3.71 5.73
N VAL A 266 -7.59 3.02 4.75
CA VAL A 266 -6.98 2.79 3.43
C VAL A 266 -7.87 3.22 2.27
N ASP A 267 -9.08 3.72 2.53
CA ASP A 267 -9.98 4.24 1.50
C ASP A 267 -9.55 5.61 0.95
N GLY A 268 -8.86 6.41 1.78
CA GLY A 268 -8.48 7.78 1.48
C GLY A 268 -9.64 8.79 1.50
N GLU A 269 -10.89 8.36 1.70
CA GLU A 269 -12.06 9.24 1.52
C GLU A 269 -12.08 10.34 2.59
N LEU A 270 -11.92 9.93 3.85
CA LEU A 270 -11.94 10.86 4.98
C LEU A 270 -10.76 11.84 4.92
N VAL A 271 -9.57 11.33 4.55
CA VAL A 271 -8.37 12.17 4.38
C VAL A 271 -8.60 13.19 3.27
N SER A 272 -9.11 12.76 2.11
CA SER A 272 -9.41 13.66 1.00
C SER A 272 -10.43 14.73 1.38
N GLU A 273 -11.49 14.39 2.12
CA GLU A 273 -12.50 15.36 2.53
C GLU A 273 -11.91 16.43 3.48
N TRP A 274 -11.16 16.01 4.49
CA TRP A 274 -10.58 16.92 5.47
C TRP A 274 -9.45 17.78 4.89
N SER A 275 -8.61 17.21 4.04
CA SER A 275 -7.57 17.96 3.35
C SER A 275 -8.16 19.06 2.47
N ALA A 276 -9.27 18.80 1.76
CA ALA A 276 -9.94 19.80 0.93
C ALA A 276 -10.51 20.95 1.78
N LYS A 277 -11.13 20.62 2.92
CA LYS A 277 -11.64 21.63 3.88
C LYS A 277 -10.54 22.51 4.45
N LEU A 278 -9.33 21.96 4.60
CA LEU A 278 -8.16 22.66 5.14
C LEU A 278 -7.35 23.40 4.06
N GLY A 279 -7.86 23.42 2.82
CA GLY A 279 -7.24 24.11 1.69
C GLY A 279 -5.91 23.49 1.27
N LEU A 280 -5.69 22.20 1.54
CA LEU A 280 -4.56 21.46 1.00
C LEU A 280 -4.85 21.09 -0.45
N GLU A 281 -3.83 21.17 -1.29
CA GLU A 281 -3.93 20.69 -2.66
C GLU A 281 -3.87 19.16 -2.68
N ILE A 282 -4.88 18.52 -3.28
CA ILE A 282 -4.99 17.05 -3.31
C ILE A 282 -4.80 16.55 -4.73
N ILE A 283 -3.96 15.53 -4.90
CA ILE A 283 -3.89 14.73 -6.11
C ILE A 283 -4.56 13.38 -5.88
N LYS A 284 -5.61 13.11 -6.67
CA LYS A 284 -6.31 11.83 -6.65
C LYS A 284 -5.57 10.82 -7.51
N VAL A 285 -5.22 9.68 -6.92
CA VAL A 285 -4.47 8.61 -7.58
C VAL A 285 -5.41 7.46 -7.89
N ASN A 286 -5.40 7.01 -9.14
CA ASN A 286 -6.19 5.85 -9.54
C ASN A 286 -5.64 4.58 -8.90
N LYS A 287 -6.54 3.70 -8.47
CA LYS A 287 -6.16 2.41 -7.92
C LYS A 287 -5.49 1.54 -8.98
N GLU A 288 -4.34 0.98 -8.63
CA GLU A 288 -3.64 0.07 -9.52
C GLU A 288 -4.41 -1.25 -9.62
N LYS A 289 -4.63 -1.68 -10.87
CA LYS A 289 -5.25 -2.97 -11.16
C LYS A 289 -4.31 -4.06 -10.61
N PRO A 290 -4.80 -4.99 -9.78
CA PRO A 290 -3.97 -6.06 -9.26
C PRO A 290 -3.32 -6.81 -10.43
N MET A 291 -1.99 -6.87 -10.46
CA MET A 291 -1.18 -7.51 -11.51
C MET A 291 -1.41 -9.04 -11.67
N GLY A 292 -2.46 -9.61 -11.08
CA GLY A 292 -2.62 -11.05 -10.87
C GLY A 292 -3.82 -11.72 -11.55
N SER A 293 -4.60 -11.02 -12.38
CA SER A 293 -5.50 -11.70 -13.31
C SER A 293 -4.90 -11.55 -14.70
N PRO A 294 -4.17 -12.56 -15.23
CA PRO A 294 -4.06 -12.66 -16.69
C PRO A 294 -5.49 -12.54 -17.21
N SER A 295 -5.77 -11.51 -17.99
CA SER A 295 -7.08 -11.38 -18.62
C SER A 295 -7.28 -12.68 -19.39
N LYS A 296 -8.31 -13.44 -19.01
CA LYS A 296 -8.56 -14.80 -19.51
C LYS A 296 -8.93 -14.83 -21.02
N GLY A 297 -8.64 -13.76 -21.76
CA GLY A 297 -9.07 -13.54 -23.14
C GLY A 297 -7.96 -13.26 -24.13
N GLU A 298 -6.74 -12.89 -23.71
CA GLU A 298 -5.63 -12.69 -24.66
C GLU A 298 -4.70 -13.90 -24.69
N ARG A 299 -5.31 -15.08 -24.78
CA ARG A 299 -4.68 -16.21 -25.46
C ARG A 299 -4.61 -15.78 -26.91
N ARG A 300 -3.58 -14.99 -27.27
CA ARG A 300 -3.20 -14.81 -28.67
C ARG A 300 -3.14 -16.21 -29.24
N THR A 301 -4.13 -16.54 -30.05
CA THR A 301 -4.03 -17.51 -31.12
C THR A 301 -2.85 -17.03 -31.98
N ARG A 302 -1.63 -17.31 -31.52
CA ARG A 302 -0.53 -17.60 -32.43
C ARG A 302 -1.02 -18.83 -33.18
N GLY A 303 -1.69 -18.58 -34.30
CA GLY A 303 -1.56 -19.46 -35.45
C GLY A 303 -0.06 -19.79 -35.56
N GLY A 304 0.31 -21.05 -35.65
CA GLY A 304 -0.11 -21.84 -36.79
C GLY A 304 0.82 -21.43 -37.94
N GLY A 305 1.93 -22.14 -38.03
CA GLY A 305 3.00 -21.96 -39.00
C GLY A 305 4.33 -22.21 -38.29
N GLY A 306 5.04 -23.33 -38.47
CA GLY A 306 5.00 -24.33 -39.53
C GLY A 306 6.45 -24.61 -39.92
N GLY A 307 6.86 -25.89 -39.90
CA GLY A 307 8.16 -26.37 -40.40
C GLY A 307 9.36 -25.96 -39.54
N GLY A 308 10.41 -26.75 -39.36
CA GLY A 308 10.94 -27.84 -40.17
C GLY A 308 12.45 -27.65 -40.27
N GLY A 309 13.23 -28.71 -40.01
CA GLY A 309 14.68 -28.76 -40.22
C GLY A 309 15.48 -28.62 -38.91
N ARG A 310 15.98 -29.71 -38.31
CA ARG A 310 17.17 -30.52 -38.68
C ARG A 310 18.51 -29.79 -38.57
N SER A 311 19.41 -30.48 -37.85
CA SER A 311 20.87 -30.65 -38.04
C SER A 311 21.88 -29.61 -37.55
N GLY A 312 22.92 -30.12 -36.89
CA GLY A 312 24.25 -29.53 -36.70
C GLY A 312 24.52 -29.14 -35.24
N ALA A 313 25.14 -29.96 -34.38
CA ALA A 313 26.52 -30.46 -34.37
C ALA A 313 27.61 -29.40 -34.10
N SER A 314 28.60 -29.81 -33.30
CA SER A 314 29.76 -29.08 -32.75
C SER A 314 29.40 -28.06 -31.66
N GLY A 315 30.08 -27.97 -30.52
CA GLY A 315 31.36 -28.50 -30.07
C GLY A 315 32.01 -27.37 -29.27
N GLY A 316 32.28 -27.56 -27.98
CA GLY A 316 32.85 -26.46 -27.19
C GLY A 316 33.11 -26.82 -25.73
N ARG A 317 34.28 -27.40 -25.49
CA ARG A 317 34.85 -27.66 -24.17
C ARG A 317 35.11 -26.34 -23.44
N GLY A 318 34.73 -26.27 -22.16
CA GLY A 318 35.07 -25.14 -21.29
C GLY A 318 34.93 -25.50 -19.82
N ARG A 319 35.90 -26.27 -19.29
CA ARG A 319 36.07 -26.50 -17.85
C ARG A 319 36.42 -25.18 -17.18
N GLY A 320 35.46 -24.56 -16.49
CA GLY A 320 35.65 -23.38 -15.64
C GLY A 320 35.35 -23.71 -14.18
N ARG A 321 36.39 -24.19 -13.48
CA ARG A 321 36.40 -24.49 -12.05
C ARG A 321 36.61 -23.16 -11.28
N GLY A 322 35.54 -22.50 -10.86
CA GLY A 322 35.56 -21.40 -9.87
C GLY A 322 34.60 -21.80 -8.76
N GLY A 323 34.99 -21.96 -7.51
CA GLY A 323 35.76 -21.03 -6.71
C GLY A 323 34.86 -20.70 -5.53
N LEU A 324 34.81 -21.61 -4.56
CA LEU A 324 34.02 -21.49 -3.34
C LEU A 324 34.59 -20.31 -2.54
N VAL A 325 33.94 -19.15 -2.61
CA VAL A 325 34.32 -18.00 -1.78
C VAL A 325 33.68 -18.22 -0.41
N GLU A 326 34.44 -18.80 0.51
CA GLU A 326 34.15 -18.73 1.94
C GLU A 326 34.15 -17.27 2.36
N LYS A 327 32.96 -16.74 2.67
CA LYS A 327 32.84 -15.44 3.33
C LYS A 327 33.36 -15.59 4.77
N PRO A 328 34.34 -14.79 5.21
CA PRO A 328 34.75 -14.78 6.61
C PRO A 328 33.56 -14.32 7.46
N PHE A 329 33.23 -15.11 8.48
CA PHE A 329 32.31 -14.70 9.53
C PHE A 329 32.89 -13.46 10.23
N PRO A 330 32.11 -12.37 10.41
CA PRO A 330 32.57 -11.26 11.22
C PRO A 330 32.80 -11.75 12.65
N ALA A 331 34.01 -11.50 13.16
CA ALA A 331 34.35 -11.76 14.55
C ALA A 331 33.35 -11.04 15.46
N ILE A 332 32.64 -11.82 16.29
CA ILE A 332 31.80 -11.30 17.36
C ILE A 332 32.74 -10.71 18.41
N THR A 333 32.95 -9.39 18.33
CA THR A 333 33.62 -8.63 19.38
C THR A 333 32.69 -8.58 20.59
N VAL A 334 33.05 -9.32 21.63
CA VAL A 334 32.39 -9.28 22.94
C VAL A 334 32.50 -7.85 23.49
N PRO A 335 31.38 -7.17 23.80
CA PRO A 335 31.44 -5.83 24.39
C PRO A 335 32.11 -5.88 25.77
N PRO A 336 32.85 -4.83 26.16
CA PRO A 336 33.51 -4.78 27.46
C PRO A 336 32.49 -4.91 28.59
N ALA A 337 32.78 -5.81 29.52
CA ALA A 337 31.99 -6.02 30.73
C ALA A 337 31.95 -4.72 31.54
N GLY A 338 30.77 -4.10 31.62
CA GLY A 338 30.60 -2.92 32.47
C GLY A 338 29.37 -2.09 32.14
N LYS A 339 28.18 -2.65 32.39
CA LYS A 339 26.98 -1.96 32.92
C LYS A 339 25.80 -2.92 32.86
N VAL A 340 25.41 -3.42 34.02
CA VAL A 340 24.21 -4.25 34.21
C VAL A 340 22.99 -3.35 34.01
N ILE A 341 22.35 -3.46 32.86
CA ILE A 341 21.02 -2.86 32.64
C ILE A 341 20.02 -3.78 33.33
N ARG A 342 19.56 -3.38 34.53
CA ARG A 342 18.44 -4.05 35.19
C ARG A 342 17.16 -3.63 34.48
N VAL A 343 16.58 -4.55 33.71
CA VAL A 343 15.24 -4.40 33.15
C VAL A 343 14.26 -4.54 34.32
N LEU A 344 13.73 -3.42 34.79
CA LEU A 344 12.67 -3.38 35.79
C LEU A 344 11.38 -3.89 35.16
N ALA A 345 10.81 -4.94 35.74
CA ALA A 345 9.44 -5.35 35.42
C ALA A 345 8.49 -4.21 35.84
N ARG A 346 7.46 -3.96 35.01
CA ARG A 346 6.40 -2.97 35.30
C ARG A 346 5.88 -3.14 36.74
N GLY A 347 6.14 -2.17 37.61
CA GLY A 347 5.50 -2.09 38.93
C GLY A 347 6.33 -1.56 40.09
N GLU A 348 7.66 -1.44 39.97
CA GLU A 348 8.48 -0.94 41.09
C GLU A 348 8.59 0.59 41.10
N LYS A 349 8.23 1.18 42.24
CA LYS A 349 8.22 2.62 42.52
C LYS A 349 9.49 2.97 43.29
N LEU A 350 10.31 3.88 42.76
CA LEU A 350 11.48 4.43 43.46
C LEU A 350 11.02 5.36 44.58
N GLU A 351 11.50 5.16 45.81
CA GLU A 351 11.39 6.17 46.86
C GLU A 351 12.45 7.26 46.66
N PRO A 352 12.11 8.55 46.90
CA PRO A 352 13.06 9.64 46.78
C PRO A 352 13.96 9.72 48.02
N GLU A 353 15.27 9.88 47.81
CA GLU A 353 16.23 10.37 48.82
C GLU A 353 16.09 11.88 49.04
#